data_AF-A0A937R223-F1
#
_entry.id   AF-A0A937R223-F1
#
_cell.length_a   1.000
_cell.length_b   1.000
_cell.length_c   1.000
_cell.angle_alpha   90.00
_cell.angle_beta   90.00
_cell.angle_gamma   90.00
#
_symmetry.space_group_name_H-M   'P 1'
#
loop_
_entity.id
_entity.type
_entity.pdbx_description
1 polymer ?
#
loop_
_entity_poly.entity_id
_entity_poly.type
_entity_poly.pdbx_seq_one_letter_code
_entity_poly.pdbx_strand_id
1 'polypeptide(L)'
;MQQHTGQHLLTRCFLKSADINTVGFSLGADYSYIELDSDSISEADRLEAEEMANRLIAEALPISVRWIERDQLHTLGIRARGLSETIRHVRVIEIDGFDCTACGGTHLKNTAEIGPLRITGIERIRGHQRVFFLCGTRAHKDHRKKTRVLDAVCRELSTSIDELQGVIQGKVSAVKGMAKEIQTLRMELAKHLAASLIQDVETIKEIRLVTHVAEGWGMNEITALANEVASQGKAVALIGSKADKAAVAFASSADSGVDVGKLMWVSTKAVGGKGGGKPTLARGGCPDPSRLDELLNKAREAFFHLQVPVLPVLMPFIRIVQPTPGVVYPAPRTRHAGSKNTSPGE
;
A
#
# COMPACT_ATOMS: atom_id res chain seq x y z
N MET A 1 -36.33 2.51 9.52
CA MET A 1 -37.48 2.00 8.77
C MET A 1 -37.11 1.59 7.35
N GLN A 2 -36.64 2.48 6.46
CA GLN A 2 -36.26 2.12 5.07
C GLN A 2 -35.36 0.87 4.95
N GLN A 3 -34.26 0.81 5.72
CA GLN A 3 -33.36 -0.35 5.69
C GLN A 3 -34.02 -1.65 6.19
N HIS A 4 -34.94 -1.53 7.15
CA HIS A 4 -35.60 -2.70 7.73
C HIS A 4 -36.62 -3.25 6.74
N THR A 5 -37.52 -2.43 6.21
CA THR A 5 -38.47 -2.88 5.20
C THR A 5 -37.75 -3.39 3.95
N GLY A 6 -36.70 -2.68 3.49
CA GLY A 6 -35.87 -3.13 2.37
C GLY A 6 -35.16 -4.46 2.63
N GLN A 7 -34.76 -4.76 3.88
CA GLN A 7 -34.21 -6.06 4.25
C GLN A 7 -35.22 -7.20 4.02
N HIS A 8 -36.47 -7.05 4.48
CA HIS A 8 -37.49 -8.10 4.29
C HIS A 8 -37.79 -8.34 2.82
N LEU A 9 -37.92 -7.24 2.07
CA LEU A 9 -38.13 -7.29 0.62
C LEU A 9 -36.98 -8.03 -0.07
N LEU A 10 -35.73 -7.62 0.18
CA LEU A 10 -34.55 -8.22 -0.43
C LEU A 10 -34.38 -9.70 -0.04
N THR A 11 -34.60 -10.05 1.23
CA THR A 11 -34.62 -11.44 1.71
C THR A 11 -35.65 -12.28 0.97
N ARG A 12 -36.83 -11.73 0.66
CA ARG A 12 -37.85 -12.46 -0.10
C ARG A 12 -37.51 -12.53 -1.59
N CYS A 13 -36.91 -11.49 -2.17
CA CYS A 13 -36.43 -11.50 -3.55
C CYS A 13 -35.39 -12.60 -3.78
N PHE A 14 -34.35 -12.71 -2.94
CA PHE A 14 -33.35 -13.78 -3.06
C PHE A 14 -33.95 -15.19 -2.94
N LEU A 15 -34.91 -15.37 -2.03
CA LEU A 15 -35.60 -16.65 -1.91
C LEU A 15 -36.46 -16.96 -3.14
N LYS A 16 -37.06 -15.95 -3.78
CA LYS A 16 -37.94 -16.14 -4.95
C LYS A 16 -37.17 -16.31 -6.27
N SER A 17 -36.09 -15.55 -6.45
CA SER A 17 -35.32 -15.56 -7.70
C SER A 17 -34.27 -16.67 -7.75
N ALA A 18 -33.68 -17.03 -6.61
CA ALA A 18 -32.53 -17.92 -6.55
C ALA A 18 -32.68 -19.09 -5.55
N ASP A 19 -33.82 -19.20 -4.86
CA ASP A 19 -34.06 -20.20 -3.79
C ASP A 19 -33.03 -20.12 -2.64
N ILE A 20 -32.48 -18.92 -2.39
CA ILE A 20 -31.45 -18.71 -1.36
C ILE A 20 -32.09 -18.15 -0.10
N ASN A 21 -31.96 -18.89 1.00
CA ASN A 21 -32.45 -18.46 2.30
C ASN A 21 -31.54 -17.42 2.93
N THR A 22 -32.12 -16.43 3.59
CA THR A 22 -31.37 -15.58 4.51
C THR A 22 -31.28 -16.27 5.88
N VAL A 23 -30.08 -16.36 6.45
CA VAL A 23 -29.80 -16.95 7.77
C VAL A 23 -29.55 -15.90 8.86
N GLY A 24 -29.13 -14.70 8.47
CA GLY A 24 -28.84 -13.61 9.39
C GLY A 24 -28.98 -12.24 8.72
N PHE A 25 -28.97 -11.16 9.51
CA PHE A 25 -28.88 -9.80 8.99
C PHE A 25 -28.35 -8.85 10.07
N SER A 26 -27.84 -7.70 9.64
CA SER A 26 -27.50 -6.60 10.53
C SER A 26 -27.85 -5.26 9.90
N LEU A 27 -28.43 -4.36 10.68
CA LEU A 27 -28.84 -3.01 10.26
C LEU A 27 -28.09 -1.98 11.11
N GLY A 28 -26.83 -1.74 10.78
CA GLY A 28 -25.98 -0.73 11.43
C GLY A 28 -26.14 0.67 10.86
N ALA A 29 -25.51 1.64 11.53
CA ALA A 29 -25.44 3.03 11.09
C ALA A 29 -24.70 3.17 9.75
N ASP A 30 -23.56 2.51 9.63
CA ASP A 30 -22.68 2.63 8.47
C ASP A 30 -23.02 1.62 7.37
N TYR A 31 -23.35 0.39 7.74
CA TYR A 31 -23.63 -0.71 6.80
C TYR A 31 -24.90 -1.48 7.17
N SER A 32 -25.51 -2.10 6.16
CA SER A 32 -26.63 -3.02 6.34
C SER A 32 -26.40 -4.23 5.43
N TYR A 33 -26.61 -5.42 5.96
CA TYR A 33 -26.39 -6.66 5.20
C TYR A 33 -27.39 -7.74 5.58
N ILE A 34 -27.60 -8.67 4.64
CA ILE A 34 -28.21 -9.97 4.87
C ILE A 34 -27.16 -11.06 4.68
N GLU A 35 -27.19 -12.10 5.50
CA GLU A 35 -26.37 -13.30 5.36
C GLU A 35 -27.21 -14.36 4.67
N LEU A 36 -26.74 -14.83 3.52
CA LEU A 36 -27.39 -15.80 2.66
C LEU A 36 -26.75 -17.18 2.81
N ASP A 37 -27.59 -18.21 2.86
CA ASP A 37 -27.20 -19.61 2.97
C ASP A 37 -26.72 -20.17 1.62
N SER A 38 -25.60 -19.63 1.16
CA SER A 38 -24.93 -20.06 -0.05
C SER A 38 -23.44 -19.77 0.03
N ASP A 39 -22.63 -20.65 -0.53
CA ASP A 39 -21.19 -20.45 -0.73
C ASP A 39 -20.88 -19.45 -1.84
N SER A 40 -21.82 -19.25 -2.77
CA SER A 40 -21.67 -18.36 -3.93
C SER A 40 -23.01 -17.83 -4.45
N ILE A 41 -23.09 -16.52 -4.62
CA ILE A 41 -24.15 -15.81 -5.32
C ILE A 41 -23.61 -15.40 -6.68
N SER A 42 -24.27 -15.81 -7.76
CA SER A 42 -23.88 -15.37 -9.10
C SER A 42 -24.22 -13.89 -9.30
N GLU A 43 -23.52 -13.22 -10.22
CA GLU A 43 -23.87 -11.83 -10.56
C GLU A 43 -25.30 -11.75 -11.13
N ALA A 44 -25.76 -12.78 -11.85
CA ALA A 44 -27.13 -12.86 -12.35
C ALA A 44 -28.16 -12.90 -11.22
N ASP A 45 -27.97 -13.75 -10.21
CA ASP A 45 -28.88 -13.85 -9.06
C ASP A 45 -28.92 -12.54 -8.27
N ARG A 46 -27.75 -11.91 -8.10
CA ARG A 46 -27.62 -10.61 -7.44
C ARG A 46 -28.42 -9.53 -8.18
N LEU A 47 -28.27 -9.45 -9.50
CA LEU A 47 -28.97 -8.47 -10.33
C LEU A 47 -30.47 -8.72 -10.34
N GLU A 48 -30.90 -9.97 -10.55
CA GLU A 48 -32.32 -10.34 -10.55
C GLU A 48 -32.99 -10.00 -9.21
N ALA A 49 -32.36 -10.33 -8.08
CA ALA A 49 -32.92 -10.01 -6.76
C ALA A 49 -33.04 -8.49 -6.53
N GLU A 50 -32.07 -7.69 -6.97
CA GLU A 50 -32.11 -6.24 -6.86
C GLU A 50 -33.15 -5.61 -7.79
N GLU A 51 -33.24 -6.07 -9.04
CA GLU A 51 -34.22 -5.60 -10.02
C GLU A 51 -35.65 -5.94 -9.59
N MET A 52 -35.88 -7.17 -9.11
CA MET A 52 -37.15 -7.58 -8.54
C MET A 52 -37.55 -6.70 -7.35
N ALA A 53 -36.60 -6.43 -6.44
CA ALA A 53 -36.87 -5.56 -5.29
C ALA A 53 -37.27 -4.15 -5.72
N ASN A 54 -36.54 -3.53 -6.66
CA ASN A 54 -36.85 -2.19 -7.14
C ASN A 54 -38.16 -2.13 -7.94
N ARG A 55 -38.55 -3.21 -8.64
CA ARG A 55 -39.86 -3.33 -9.29
C ARG A 55 -41.00 -3.31 -8.28
N LEU A 56 -40.89 -4.13 -7.22
CA LEU A 56 -41.89 -4.20 -6.14
C LEU A 56 -41.96 -2.89 -5.34
N ILE A 57 -40.85 -2.14 -5.25
CA ILE A 57 -40.83 -0.78 -4.68
C ILE A 57 -41.67 0.17 -5.55
N ALA A 58 -41.50 0.11 -6.87
CA ALA A 58 -42.26 0.94 -7.81
C ALA A 58 -43.78 0.62 -7.81
N GLU A 59 -44.15 -0.62 -7.54
CA GLU A 59 -45.56 -1.06 -7.42
C GLU A 59 -46.28 -0.54 -6.16
N ALA A 60 -45.55 0.05 -5.20
CA ALA A 60 -46.11 0.65 -3.99
C ALA A 60 -47.02 -0.30 -3.17
N LEU A 61 -46.65 -1.58 -3.08
CA LEU A 61 -47.40 -2.60 -2.36
C LEU A 61 -47.68 -2.18 -0.90
N PRO A 62 -48.93 -2.26 -0.43
CA PRO A 62 -49.28 -1.97 0.96
C PRO A 62 -48.52 -2.86 1.95
N ILE A 63 -48.18 -2.29 3.10
CA ILE A 63 -47.57 -3.01 4.21
C ILE A 63 -48.53 -2.98 5.39
N SER A 64 -49.00 -4.15 5.79
CA SER A 64 -49.93 -4.33 6.90
C SER A 64 -49.24 -4.98 8.10
N VAL A 65 -49.82 -4.77 9.28
CA VAL A 65 -49.37 -5.36 10.54
C VAL A 65 -50.57 -6.08 11.14
N ARG A 66 -50.40 -7.35 11.50
CA ARG A 66 -51.38 -8.10 12.27
C ARG A 66 -50.74 -8.87 13.41
N TRP A 67 -51.54 -9.17 14.43
CA TRP A 67 -51.15 -10.05 15.52
C TRP A 67 -51.83 -11.40 15.34
N ILE A 68 -51.07 -12.47 15.53
CA ILE A 68 -51.56 -13.85 15.45
C ILE A 68 -51.12 -14.61 16.69
N GLU A 69 -51.76 -15.74 16.95
CA GLU A 69 -51.25 -16.72 17.91
C GLU A 69 -50.04 -17.47 17.32
N ARG A 70 -49.09 -17.86 18.17
CA ARG A 70 -47.85 -18.53 17.74
C ARG A 70 -48.11 -19.84 16.99
N ASP A 71 -49.12 -20.59 17.40
CA ASP A 71 -49.51 -21.87 16.79
C ASP A 71 -49.98 -21.70 15.33
N GLN A 72 -50.43 -20.50 14.95
CA GLN A 72 -50.83 -20.17 13.58
C GLN A 72 -49.65 -19.94 12.63
N LEU A 73 -48.40 -19.81 13.13
CA LEU A 73 -47.24 -19.56 12.27
C LEU A 73 -47.02 -20.67 11.24
N HIS A 74 -47.11 -21.93 11.67
CA HIS A 74 -46.87 -23.07 10.80
C HIS A 74 -48.01 -23.26 9.78
N THR A 75 -49.26 -23.11 10.23
CA THR A 75 -50.45 -23.30 9.36
C THR A 75 -50.56 -22.22 8.30
N LEU A 76 -50.11 -21.00 8.59
CA LEU A 76 -50.11 -19.87 7.66
C LEU A 76 -48.81 -19.76 6.84
N GLY A 77 -47.84 -20.65 7.03
CA GLY A 77 -46.55 -20.63 6.32
C GLY A 77 -45.73 -19.36 6.58
N ILE A 78 -45.89 -18.73 7.75
CA ILE A 78 -45.25 -17.45 8.07
C ILE A 78 -43.81 -17.69 8.50
N ARG A 79 -42.88 -16.99 7.82
CA ARG A 79 -41.45 -17.07 8.17
C ARG A 79 -41.23 -16.42 9.54
N ALA A 80 -40.59 -17.14 10.45
CA ALA A 80 -40.19 -16.62 11.75
C ALA A 80 -38.76 -17.08 12.06
N ARG A 81 -37.94 -16.20 12.65
CA ARG A 81 -36.59 -16.52 13.11
C ARG A 81 -36.35 -15.94 14.49
N GLY A 82 -35.68 -16.71 15.35
CA GLY A 82 -35.26 -16.25 16.69
C GLY A 82 -36.42 -15.95 17.66
N LEU A 83 -37.59 -16.57 17.46
CA LEU A 83 -38.76 -16.33 18.32
C LEU A 83 -38.68 -17.16 19.61
N SER A 84 -38.42 -16.50 20.75
CA SER A 84 -38.42 -17.12 22.08
C SER A 84 -39.71 -17.89 22.35
N GLU A 85 -39.63 -19.09 22.93
CA GLU A 85 -40.78 -19.96 23.28
C GLU A 85 -41.83 -19.29 24.17
N THR A 86 -41.45 -18.23 24.90
CA THR A 86 -42.35 -17.48 25.78
C THR A 86 -43.33 -16.57 25.05
N ILE A 87 -43.08 -16.28 23.76
CA ILE A 87 -43.94 -15.40 22.95
C ILE A 87 -45.18 -16.17 22.49
N ARG A 88 -46.36 -15.72 22.94
CA ARG A 88 -47.68 -16.26 22.56
C ARG A 88 -48.32 -15.53 21.38
N HIS A 89 -48.32 -14.19 21.42
CA HIS A 89 -48.82 -13.36 20.32
C HIS A 89 -47.65 -12.87 19.45
N VAL A 90 -47.71 -13.14 18.16
CA VAL A 90 -46.65 -12.83 17.21
C VAL A 90 -47.08 -11.68 16.31
N ARG A 91 -46.25 -10.64 16.25
CA ARG A 91 -46.42 -9.53 15.32
C ARG A 91 -45.94 -9.95 13.94
N VAL A 92 -46.84 -9.91 12.97
CA VAL A 92 -46.59 -10.28 11.59
C VAL A 92 -46.66 -9.04 10.72
N ILE A 93 -45.68 -8.92 9.84
CA ILE A 93 -45.62 -7.91 8.79
C ILE A 93 -45.93 -8.59 7.47
N GLU A 94 -46.86 -8.01 6.73
CA GLU A 94 -47.27 -8.48 5.41
C GLU A 94 -46.97 -7.40 4.39
N ILE A 95 -46.16 -7.75 3.39
CA ILE A 95 -46.04 -6.99 2.15
C ILE A 95 -47.04 -7.64 1.20
N ASP A 96 -48.05 -6.88 0.80
CA ASP A 96 -49.23 -7.41 0.11
C ASP A 96 -48.88 -8.34 -1.05
N GLY A 97 -49.43 -9.55 -1.02
CA GLY A 97 -49.20 -10.61 -2.02
C GLY A 97 -47.76 -11.15 -2.14
N PHE A 98 -46.78 -10.64 -1.40
CA PHE A 98 -45.36 -10.94 -1.64
C PHE A 98 -44.64 -11.62 -0.48
N ASP A 99 -44.74 -11.03 0.72
CA ASP A 99 -44.06 -11.54 1.92
C ASP A 99 -44.93 -11.48 3.15
N CYS A 100 -44.78 -12.48 4.02
CA CYS A 100 -45.45 -12.54 5.31
C CYS A 100 -44.45 -13.10 6.34
N THR A 101 -43.97 -12.24 7.23
CA THR A 101 -42.84 -12.54 8.11
C THR A 101 -43.10 -12.01 9.52
N ALA A 102 -42.78 -12.80 10.55
CA ALA A 102 -42.80 -12.37 11.94
C ALA A 102 -41.68 -11.36 12.20
N CYS A 103 -42.03 -10.14 12.62
CA CYS A 103 -41.05 -9.10 12.92
C CYS A 103 -41.54 -8.10 13.97
N GLY A 104 -40.70 -7.84 14.98
CA GLY A 104 -40.94 -6.84 16.03
C GLY A 104 -40.48 -5.42 15.69
N GLY A 105 -39.84 -5.20 14.54
CA GLY A 105 -39.26 -3.90 14.19
C GLY A 105 -40.24 -2.88 13.62
N THR A 106 -39.73 -1.67 13.33
CA THR A 106 -40.49 -0.60 12.68
C THR A 106 -40.49 -0.76 11.16
N HIS A 107 -41.64 -0.64 10.51
CA HIS A 107 -41.81 -0.78 9.06
C HIS A 107 -42.57 0.40 8.45
N LEU A 108 -42.29 0.65 7.18
CA LEU A 108 -42.98 1.61 6.33
C LEU A 108 -44.42 1.17 6.03
N LYS A 109 -45.23 2.08 5.46
CA LYS A 109 -46.64 1.79 5.14
C LYS A 109 -46.84 1.14 3.76
N ASN A 110 -45.90 1.32 2.85
CA ASN A 110 -45.87 0.70 1.54
C ASN A 110 -44.40 0.54 1.07
N THR A 111 -44.18 -0.27 0.03
CA THR A 111 -42.83 -0.51 -0.51
C THR A 111 -42.22 0.72 -1.18
N ALA A 112 -42.99 1.65 -1.74
CA ALA A 112 -42.47 2.84 -2.40
C ALA A 112 -41.69 3.77 -1.44
N GLU A 113 -42.09 3.82 -0.17
CA GLU A 113 -41.40 4.57 0.87
C GLU A 113 -39.96 4.06 1.15
N ILE A 114 -39.60 2.85 0.70
CA ILE A 114 -38.23 2.33 0.81
C ILE A 114 -37.27 3.23 0.02
N GLY A 115 -37.73 3.76 -1.12
CA GLY A 115 -36.90 4.44 -2.10
C GLY A 115 -35.93 3.47 -2.80
N PRO A 116 -34.88 3.96 -3.47
CA PRO A 116 -33.97 3.08 -4.22
C PRO A 116 -33.30 2.05 -3.32
N LEU A 117 -33.28 0.80 -3.74
CA LEU A 117 -32.53 -0.27 -3.09
C LEU A 117 -31.32 -0.63 -3.97
N ARG A 118 -30.13 -0.64 -3.37
CA ARG A 118 -28.88 -0.98 -4.07
C ARG A 118 -28.04 -1.94 -3.24
N ILE A 119 -27.63 -3.05 -3.84
CA ILE A 119 -26.59 -3.94 -3.34
C ILE A 119 -25.25 -3.27 -3.59
N THR A 120 -24.50 -3.06 -2.51
CA THR A 120 -23.23 -2.32 -2.53
C THR A 120 -22.00 -3.23 -2.52
N GLY A 121 -22.17 -4.51 -2.21
CA GLY A 121 -21.08 -5.47 -2.22
C GLY A 121 -21.51 -6.84 -1.72
N ILE A 122 -20.66 -7.83 -1.99
CA ILE A 122 -20.79 -9.20 -1.47
C ILE A 122 -19.48 -9.57 -0.79
N GLU A 123 -19.57 -10.15 0.41
CA GLU A 123 -18.43 -10.70 1.15
C GLU A 123 -18.68 -12.18 1.44
N ARG A 124 -17.68 -13.02 1.16
CA ARG A 124 -17.74 -14.44 1.51
C ARG A 124 -17.36 -14.64 2.98
N ILE A 125 -18.20 -15.37 3.71
CA ILE A 125 -17.93 -15.83 5.07
C ILE A 125 -17.99 -17.36 5.11
N ARG A 126 -17.63 -18.00 6.24
CA ARG A 126 -17.57 -19.48 6.31
C ARG A 126 -18.96 -20.09 6.16
N GLY A 127 -19.22 -20.71 5.00
CA GLY A 127 -20.49 -21.40 4.67
C GLY A 127 -21.62 -20.49 4.18
N HIS A 128 -21.43 -19.16 4.15
CA HIS A 128 -22.47 -18.19 3.80
C HIS A 128 -21.89 -17.00 3.03
N GLN A 129 -22.75 -16.13 2.49
CA GLN A 129 -22.35 -14.85 1.90
C GLN A 129 -23.11 -13.67 2.48
N ARG A 130 -22.40 -12.59 2.77
CA ARG A 130 -22.99 -11.30 3.18
C ARG A 130 -23.26 -10.46 1.95
N VAL A 131 -24.52 -10.12 1.74
CA VAL A 131 -24.94 -9.14 0.74
C VAL A 131 -25.17 -7.82 1.44
N PHE A 132 -24.29 -6.85 1.18
CA PHE A 132 -24.43 -5.49 1.68
C PHE A 132 -25.39 -4.71 0.80
N PHE A 133 -26.29 -3.96 1.42
CA PHE A 133 -27.28 -3.17 0.72
C PHE A 133 -27.55 -1.84 1.41
N LEU A 134 -28.03 -0.88 0.64
CA LEU A 134 -28.53 0.40 1.11
C LEU A 134 -29.91 0.66 0.50
N CYS A 135 -30.80 1.23 1.30
CA CYS A 135 -32.12 1.70 0.86
C CYS A 135 -32.25 3.23 0.96
N GLY A 136 -33.13 3.80 0.15
CA GLY A 136 -33.64 5.16 0.28
C GLY A 136 -32.55 6.23 0.30
N THR A 137 -32.60 7.10 1.30
CA THR A 137 -31.67 8.24 1.40
C THR A 137 -30.20 7.79 1.50
N ARG A 138 -29.93 6.62 2.10
CA ARG A 138 -28.56 6.09 2.18
C ARG A 138 -28.04 5.64 0.81
N ALA A 139 -28.87 4.96 0.03
CA ALA A 139 -28.53 4.57 -1.34
C ALA A 139 -28.30 5.81 -2.23
N HIS A 140 -29.16 6.83 -2.10
CA HIS A 140 -28.99 8.09 -2.83
C HIS A 140 -27.68 8.82 -2.46
N LYS A 141 -27.34 8.88 -1.16
CA LYS A 141 -26.07 9.49 -0.70
C LYS A 141 -24.85 8.74 -1.24
N ASP A 142 -24.89 7.41 -1.24
CA ASP A 142 -23.82 6.58 -1.80
C ASP A 142 -23.66 6.81 -3.31
N HIS A 143 -24.77 6.79 -4.06
CA HIS A 143 -24.76 7.10 -5.48
C HIS A 143 -24.15 8.47 -5.76
N ARG A 144 -24.60 9.53 -5.06
CA ARG A 144 -24.05 10.88 -5.23
C ARG A 144 -22.55 10.97 -4.92
N LYS A 145 -22.07 10.24 -3.90
CA LYS A 145 -20.64 10.16 -3.59
C LYS A 145 -19.86 9.54 -4.75
N LYS A 146 -20.34 8.42 -5.30
CA LYS A 146 -19.72 7.72 -6.43
C LYS A 146 -19.70 8.59 -7.69
N THR A 147 -20.83 9.19 -8.04
CA THR A 147 -20.95 10.09 -9.21
C THR A 147 -19.98 11.27 -9.10
N ARG A 148 -19.87 11.91 -7.92
CA ARG A 148 -18.93 13.02 -7.72
C ARG A 148 -17.47 12.62 -7.99
N VAL A 149 -17.07 11.41 -7.57
CA VAL A 149 -15.72 10.89 -7.83
C VAL A 149 -15.54 10.61 -9.31
N LEU A 150 -16.50 9.93 -9.95
CA LEU A 150 -16.45 9.64 -11.39
C LEU A 150 -16.37 10.92 -12.23
N ASP A 151 -17.17 11.94 -11.92
CA ASP A 151 -17.14 13.23 -12.61
C ASP A 151 -15.79 13.93 -12.44
N ALA A 152 -15.18 13.84 -11.26
CA ALA A 152 -13.87 14.43 -11.02
C ALA A 152 -12.79 13.76 -11.87
N VAL A 153 -12.79 12.42 -11.92
CA VAL A 153 -11.86 11.64 -12.74
C VAL A 153 -12.09 11.90 -14.23
N CYS A 154 -13.35 11.96 -14.68
CA CYS A 154 -13.69 12.26 -16.07
C CYS A 154 -13.18 13.65 -16.49
N ARG A 155 -13.33 14.67 -15.62
CA ARG A 155 -12.76 16.01 -15.87
C ARG A 155 -11.24 16.00 -15.93
N GLU A 156 -10.60 15.33 -14.98
CA GLU A 156 -9.13 15.24 -14.91
C GLU A 156 -8.54 14.56 -16.15
N LEU A 157 -9.20 13.51 -16.63
CA LEU A 157 -8.76 12.76 -17.82
C LEU A 157 -9.34 13.30 -19.13
N SER A 158 -10.17 14.34 -19.07
CA SER A 158 -10.87 14.94 -20.22
C SER A 158 -11.60 13.89 -21.07
N THR A 159 -12.40 13.04 -20.41
CA THR A 159 -13.12 11.91 -21.02
C THR A 159 -14.57 11.85 -20.53
N SER A 160 -15.40 11.09 -21.25
CA SER A 160 -16.73 10.69 -20.78
C SER A 160 -16.66 9.47 -19.85
N ILE A 161 -17.74 9.19 -19.09
CA ILE A 161 -17.86 7.97 -18.27
C ILE A 161 -17.80 6.71 -19.14
N ASP A 162 -18.42 6.75 -20.32
CA ASP A 162 -18.49 5.59 -21.24
C ASP A 162 -17.11 5.23 -21.80
N GLU A 163 -16.25 6.23 -22.05
CA GLU A 163 -14.90 6.04 -22.58
C GLU A 163 -13.83 5.91 -21.49
N LEU A 164 -14.18 6.20 -20.23
CA LEU A 164 -13.24 6.33 -19.11
C LEU A 164 -12.34 5.09 -18.96
N GLN A 165 -12.93 3.89 -19.07
CA GLN A 165 -12.18 2.64 -18.95
C GLN A 165 -11.10 2.51 -20.04
N GLY A 166 -11.45 2.84 -21.29
CA GLY A 166 -10.52 2.79 -22.41
C GLY A 166 -9.38 3.81 -22.26
N VAL A 167 -9.70 5.04 -21.84
CA VAL A 167 -8.71 6.09 -21.58
C VAL A 167 -7.74 5.69 -20.46
N ILE A 168 -8.23 5.12 -19.37
CA ILE A 168 -7.38 4.62 -18.28
C ILE A 168 -6.45 3.51 -18.79
N GLN A 169 -6.98 2.52 -19.53
CA GLN A 169 -6.17 1.43 -20.09
C GLN A 169 -5.09 1.95 -21.04
N GLY A 170 -5.43 2.90 -21.92
CA GLY A 170 -4.48 3.54 -22.82
C GLY A 170 -3.36 4.26 -22.07
N LYS A 171 -3.69 5.07 -21.05
CA LYS A 171 -2.69 5.78 -20.23
C LYS A 171 -1.80 4.82 -19.44
N VAL A 172 -2.34 3.76 -18.85
CA VAL A 172 -1.55 2.75 -18.14
C VAL A 172 -0.59 2.03 -19.09
N SER A 173 -1.04 1.71 -20.31
CA SER A 173 -0.18 1.11 -21.33
C SER A 173 0.93 2.06 -21.75
N ALA A 174 0.62 3.33 -21.99
CA ALA A 174 1.61 4.36 -22.34
C ALA A 174 2.67 4.54 -21.25
N VAL A 175 2.29 4.60 -19.98
CA VAL A 175 3.24 4.69 -18.85
C VAL A 175 4.18 3.48 -18.80
N LYS A 176 3.67 2.27 -19.02
CA LYS A 176 4.50 1.05 -19.10
C LYS A 176 5.45 1.08 -20.31
N GLY A 177 4.96 1.57 -21.45
CA GLY A 177 5.77 1.76 -22.66
C GLY A 177 6.92 2.73 -22.45
N MET A 178 6.63 3.92 -21.92
CA MET A 178 7.62 4.94 -21.59
C MET A 178 8.65 4.44 -20.57
N ALA A 179 8.24 3.69 -19.54
CA ALA A 179 9.16 3.10 -18.58
C ALA A 179 10.15 2.12 -19.23
N LYS A 180 9.67 1.30 -20.18
CA LYS A 180 10.52 0.38 -20.95
C LYS A 180 11.46 1.12 -21.89
N GLU A 181 10.99 2.17 -22.55
CA GLU A 181 11.82 3.00 -23.43
C GLU A 181 12.93 3.72 -22.66
N ILE A 182 12.61 4.32 -21.50
CA ILE A 182 13.60 4.90 -20.59
C ILE A 182 14.66 3.87 -20.19
N GLN A 183 14.25 2.64 -19.89
CA GLN A 183 15.19 1.56 -19.57
C GLN A 183 16.11 1.27 -20.76
N THR A 184 15.57 1.09 -21.97
CA THR A 184 16.38 0.84 -23.18
C THR A 184 17.37 1.98 -23.43
N LEU A 185 16.91 3.23 -23.40
CA LEU A 185 17.77 4.40 -23.62
C LEU A 185 18.87 4.53 -22.57
N ARG A 186 18.59 4.20 -21.30
CA ARG A 186 19.62 4.17 -20.24
C ARG A 186 20.65 3.07 -20.46
N MET A 187 20.24 1.91 -20.97
CA MET A 187 21.17 0.83 -21.32
C MET A 187 22.07 1.21 -22.51
N GLU A 188 21.54 1.93 -23.50
CA GLU A 188 22.34 2.47 -24.61
C GLU A 188 23.30 3.57 -24.13
N LEU A 189 22.79 4.50 -23.31
CA LEU A 189 23.58 5.57 -22.72
C LEU A 189 24.70 5.00 -21.83
N ALA A 190 24.49 3.88 -21.14
CA ALA A 190 25.52 3.22 -20.34
C ALA A 190 26.76 2.86 -21.17
N LYS A 191 26.57 2.41 -22.42
CA LYS A 191 27.68 2.07 -23.33
C LYS A 191 28.50 3.29 -23.73
N HIS A 192 27.82 4.36 -24.15
CA HIS A 192 28.47 5.60 -24.54
C HIS A 192 29.17 6.27 -23.36
N LEU A 193 28.52 6.28 -22.19
CA LEU A 193 29.07 6.86 -20.98
C LEU A 193 30.29 6.07 -20.49
N ALA A 194 30.27 4.73 -20.54
CA ALA A 194 31.45 3.92 -20.22
C ALA A 194 32.66 4.26 -21.09
N ALA A 195 32.44 4.38 -22.41
CA ALA A 195 33.50 4.73 -23.36
C ALA A 195 34.10 6.12 -23.11
N SER A 196 33.28 7.10 -22.68
CA SER A 196 33.75 8.43 -22.32
C SER A 196 34.46 8.44 -20.96
N LEU A 197 33.87 7.81 -19.94
CA LEU A 197 34.41 7.81 -18.58
C LEU A 197 35.80 7.18 -18.49
N ILE A 198 36.14 6.24 -19.38
CA ILE A 198 37.43 5.55 -19.30
C ILE A 198 38.60 6.32 -19.94
N GLN A 199 38.34 7.40 -20.68
CA GLN A 199 39.37 8.15 -21.37
C GLN A 199 40.19 9.05 -20.41
N ASP A 200 39.55 9.62 -19.39
CA ASP A 200 40.14 10.64 -18.53
C ASP A 200 40.30 10.19 -17.06
N VAL A 201 40.64 8.91 -16.83
CA VAL A 201 40.72 8.34 -15.47
C VAL A 201 42.13 8.01 -15.01
N GLU A 202 42.31 8.19 -13.70
CA GLU A 202 43.52 7.84 -12.98
C GLU A 202 43.85 6.34 -13.18
N THR A 203 45.10 6.08 -13.58
CA THR A 203 45.63 4.73 -13.74
C THR A 203 46.56 4.40 -12.59
N ILE A 204 46.25 3.36 -11.83
CA ILE A 204 46.99 2.92 -10.65
C ILE A 204 47.48 1.50 -10.91
N LYS A 205 48.80 1.29 -10.96
CA LYS A 205 49.41 -0.02 -11.31
C LYS A 205 48.79 -0.63 -12.57
N GLU A 206 48.69 0.17 -13.63
CA GLU A 206 48.10 -0.21 -14.94
C GLU A 206 46.58 -0.44 -14.93
N ILE A 207 45.89 -0.23 -13.80
CA ILE A 207 44.44 -0.40 -13.69
C ILE A 207 43.77 0.98 -13.68
N ARG A 208 42.80 1.18 -14.57
CA ARG A 208 41.96 2.38 -14.63
C ARG A 208 40.82 2.28 -13.62
N LEU A 209 40.72 3.24 -12.70
CA LEU A 209 39.63 3.30 -11.73
C LEU A 209 38.59 4.35 -12.13
N VAL A 210 37.40 3.90 -12.48
CA VAL A 210 36.26 4.77 -12.80
C VAL A 210 35.35 4.83 -11.58
N THR A 211 35.10 6.04 -11.06
CA THR A 211 34.06 6.28 -10.04
C THR A 211 33.05 7.27 -10.62
N HIS A 212 31.77 6.92 -10.59
CA HIS A 212 30.73 7.76 -11.17
C HIS A 212 29.39 7.61 -10.45
N VAL A 213 28.61 8.69 -10.38
CA VAL A 213 27.26 8.71 -9.83
C VAL A 213 26.27 8.97 -10.96
N ALA A 214 25.53 7.93 -11.35
CA ALA A 214 24.45 8.01 -12.33
C ALA A 214 23.12 8.23 -11.60
N GLU A 215 22.79 9.49 -11.31
CA GLU A 215 21.63 9.86 -10.51
C GLU A 215 20.29 9.42 -11.15
N GLY A 216 19.38 8.88 -10.34
CA GLY A 216 18.08 8.39 -10.79
C GLY A 216 18.10 7.09 -11.61
N TRP A 217 19.26 6.44 -11.75
CA TRP A 217 19.37 5.14 -12.43
C TRP A 217 19.06 3.99 -11.47
N GLY A 218 18.41 2.94 -11.98
CA GLY A 218 18.12 1.74 -11.22
C GLY A 218 19.33 0.81 -11.13
N MET A 219 19.20 -0.25 -10.31
CA MET A 219 20.26 -1.22 -10.08
C MET A 219 20.71 -1.92 -11.37
N ASN A 220 19.78 -2.18 -12.30
CA ASN A 220 20.11 -2.84 -13.57
C ASN A 220 20.98 -1.94 -14.44
N GLU A 221 20.64 -0.66 -14.53
CA GLU A 221 21.32 0.32 -15.37
C GLU A 221 22.71 0.66 -14.83
N ILE A 222 22.86 0.87 -13.51
CA ILE A 222 24.20 1.09 -12.92
C ILE A 222 25.07 -0.16 -12.99
N THR A 223 24.48 -1.36 -12.92
CA THR A 223 25.20 -2.63 -13.12
C THR A 223 25.66 -2.76 -14.57
N ALA A 224 24.83 -2.37 -15.53
CA ALA A 224 25.20 -2.35 -16.94
C ALA A 224 26.36 -1.39 -17.20
N LEU A 225 26.28 -0.15 -16.68
CA LEU A 225 27.37 0.83 -16.79
C LEU A 225 28.68 0.31 -16.17
N ALA A 226 28.61 -0.30 -14.98
CA ALA A 226 29.79 -0.88 -14.35
C ALA A 226 30.42 -1.99 -15.21
N ASN A 227 29.61 -2.88 -15.79
CA ASN A 227 30.08 -3.93 -16.68
C ASN A 227 30.65 -3.38 -17.99
N GLU A 228 30.05 -2.36 -18.58
CA GLU A 228 30.55 -1.73 -19.82
C GLU A 228 31.87 -0.99 -19.60
N VAL A 229 32.12 -0.49 -18.39
CA VAL A 229 33.46 0.02 -18.02
C VAL A 229 34.44 -1.14 -17.86
N ALA A 230 34.06 -2.20 -17.14
CA ALA A 230 34.91 -3.36 -16.90
C ALA A 230 35.28 -4.11 -18.19
N SER A 231 34.44 -4.07 -19.22
CA SER A 231 34.68 -4.72 -20.51
C SER A 231 35.84 -4.09 -21.31
N GLN A 232 36.26 -2.88 -20.96
CA GLN A 232 37.34 -2.16 -21.63
C GLN A 232 38.76 -2.64 -21.26
N GLY A 233 38.88 -3.63 -20.37
CA GLY A 233 40.15 -4.21 -19.94
C GLY A 233 40.93 -3.33 -18.96
N LYS A 234 41.70 -3.97 -18.07
CA LYS A 234 42.44 -3.31 -16.97
C LYS A 234 41.63 -2.19 -16.29
N ALA A 235 40.37 -2.46 -15.95
CA ALA A 235 39.43 -1.44 -15.48
C ALA A 235 38.64 -1.93 -14.25
N VAL A 236 38.39 -1.01 -13.32
CA VAL A 236 37.50 -1.22 -12.17
C VAL A 236 36.51 -0.07 -12.12
N ALA A 237 35.23 -0.41 -12.03
CA ALA A 237 34.12 0.53 -11.98
C ALA A 237 33.51 0.55 -10.58
N LEU A 238 33.35 1.74 -10.02
CA LEU A 238 32.63 2.02 -8.78
C LEU A 238 31.46 2.95 -9.13
N ILE A 239 30.31 2.38 -9.46
CA ILE A 239 29.15 3.15 -9.95
C ILE A 239 28.10 3.24 -8.84
N GLY A 240 27.61 4.45 -8.59
CA GLY A 240 26.53 4.73 -7.66
C GLY A 240 25.31 5.38 -8.30
N SER A 241 24.19 5.33 -7.61
CA SER A 241 22.97 6.08 -7.95
C SER A 241 22.27 6.51 -6.67
N LYS A 242 21.79 7.76 -6.67
CA LYS A 242 20.83 8.29 -5.69
C LYS A 242 19.43 8.18 -6.31
N ALA A 243 18.58 7.37 -5.67
CA ALA A 243 17.14 7.33 -5.91
C ALA A 243 16.47 7.30 -4.52
N ASP A 244 15.52 6.40 -4.28
CA ASP A 244 14.89 6.20 -2.95
C ASP A 244 15.88 5.72 -1.87
N LYS A 245 17.05 5.22 -2.29
CA LYS A 245 18.16 4.74 -1.45
C LYS A 245 19.48 4.95 -2.18
N ALA A 246 20.60 4.87 -1.46
CA ALA A 246 21.91 4.76 -2.10
C ALA A 246 22.07 3.35 -2.66
N ALA A 247 22.25 3.24 -3.98
CA ALA A 247 22.51 1.98 -4.67
C ALA A 247 23.88 2.03 -5.34
N VAL A 248 24.61 0.93 -5.30
CA VAL A 248 25.92 0.79 -5.95
C VAL A 248 26.08 -0.53 -6.68
N ALA A 249 26.80 -0.48 -7.80
CA ALA A 249 27.27 -1.64 -8.53
C ALA A 249 28.75 -1.46 -8.87
N PHE A 250 29.56 -2.44 -8.47
CA PHE A 250 30.99 -2.47 -8.72
C PHE A 250 31.31 -3.61 -9.66
N ALA A 251 32.17 -3.37 -10.63
CA ALA A 251 32.62 -4.40 -11.56
C ALA A 251 34.12 -4.25 -11.82
N SER A 252 34.80 -5.37 -12.10
CA SER A 252 36.21 -5.38 -12.46
C SER A 252 36.44 -6.22 -13.70
N SER A 253 37.37 -5.78 -14.54
CA SER A 253 37.85 -6.56 -15.68
C SER A 253 38.59 -7.79 -15.18
N ALA A 254 38.49 -8.92 -15.89
CA ALA A 254 39.09 -10.18 -15.45
C ALA A 254 40.64 -10.09 -15.30
N ASP A 255 41.27 -9.24 -16.10
CA ASP A 255 42.71 -8.97 -16.14
C ASP A 255 43.18 -7.91 -15.13
N SER A 256 42.27 -7.30 -14.36
CA SER A 256 42.63 -6.33 -13.30
C SER A 256 43.16 -7.00 -12.03
N GLY A 257 42.78 -8.26 -11.76
CA GLY A 257 43.12 -8.94 -10.50
C GLY A 257 42.44 -8.38 -9.25
N VAL A 258 41.46 -7.47 -9.40
CA VAL A 258 40.77 -6.81 -8.28
C VAL A 258 39.46 -7.52 -7.95
N ASP A 259 39.30 -7.87 -6.66
CA ASP A 259 38.07 -8.44 -6.11
C ASP A 259 37.12 -7.32 -5.64
N VAL A 260 36.13 -6.98 -6.48
CA VAL A 260 35.13 -5.95 -6.15
C VAL A 260 34.11 -6.40 -5.10
N GLY A 261 34.00 -7.71 -4.85
CA GLY A 261 33.17 -8.26 -3.77
C GLY A 261 33.70 -7.82 -2.40
N LYS A 262 35.02 -7.84 -2.21
CA LYS A 262 35.67 -7.32 -1.00
C LYS A 262 35.49 -5.80 -0.85
N LEU A 263 35.66 -5.04 -1.94
CA LEU A 263 35.42 -3.58 -1.91
C LEU A 263 33.98 -3.24 -1.53
N MET A 264 33.01 -3.99 -2.05
CA MET A 264 31.59 -3.85 -1.72
C MET A 264 31.33 -4.12 -0.24
N TRP A 265 31.92 -5.17 0.34
CA TRP A 265 31.74 -5.50 1.75
C TRP A 265 32.29 -4.40 2.67
N VAL A 266 33.51 -3.91 2.41
CA VAL A 266 34.14 -2.86 3.22
C VAL A 266 33.33 -1.57 3.16
N SER A 267 32.96 -1.13 1.96
CA SER A 267 32.24 0.14 1.76
C SER A 267 30.83 0.13 2.33
N THR A 268 30.06 -0.93 2.10
CA THR A 268 28.69 -1.03 2.64
C THR A 268 28.68 -1.14 4.15
N LYS A 269 29.62 -1.87 4.77
CA LYS A 269 29.71 -1.97 6.23
C LYS A 269 29.99 -0.62 6.90
N ALA A 270 30.84 0.22 6.30
CA ALA A 270 31.13 1.57 6.81
C ALA A 270 29.87 2.45 6.90
N VAL A 271 28.94 2.25 5.96
CA VAL A 271 27.69 3.03 5.89
C VAL A 271 26.46 2.36 6.48
N GLY A 272 26.62 1.27 7.23
CA GLY A 272 25.48 0.49 7.76
C GLY A 272 24.59 -0.12 6.66
N GLY A 273 25.14 -0.26 5.46
CA GLY A 273 24.48 -0.84 4.30
C GLY A 273 24.64 -2.35 4.20
N LYS A 274 24.13 -2.91 3.10
CA LYS A 274 24.30 -4.32 2.74
C LYS A 274 24.73 -4.42 1.29
N GLY A 275 25.63 -5.34 1.00
CA GLY A 275 26.09 -5.61 -0.35
C GLY A 275 26.90 -6.89 -0.42
N GLY A 276 27.09 -7.39 -1.63
CA GLY A 276 27.87 -8.59 -1.89
C GLY A 276 27.91 -8.93 -3.37
N GLY A 277 28.71 -9.94 -3.72
CA GLY A 277 28.82 -10.40 -5.08
C GLY A 277 30.06 -11.26 -5.30
N LYS A 278 30.33 -11.53 -6.56
CA LYS A 278 31.50 -12.27 -7.02
C LYS A 278 32.70 -11.31 -7.15
N PRO A 279 33.94 -11.83 -7.27
CA PRO A 279 35.11 -10.99 -7.45
C PRO A 279 35.06 -10.02 -8.63
N THR A 280 34.30 -10.33 -9.68
CA THR A 280 34.16 -9.50 -10.89
C THR A 280 32.94 -8.59 -10.90
N LEU A 281 31.94 -8.85 -10.05
CA LEU A 281 30.70 -8.08 -10.00
C LEU A 281 30.06 -8.16 -8.62
N ALA A 282 29.83 -6.99 -8.01
CA ALA A 282 29.17 -6.85 -6.73
C ALA A 282 28.14 -5.74 -6.74
N ARG A 283 27.07 -5.92 -5.95
CA ARG A 283 25.95 -4.97 -5.83
C ARG A 283 25.61 -4.75 -4.37
N GLY A 284 25.18 -3.54 -4.05
CA GLY A 284 24.85 -3.19 -2.68
C GLY A 284 24.25 -1.81 -2.55
N GLY A 285 24.20 -1.33 -1.33
CA GLY A 285 23.70 -0.01 -1.01
C GLY A 285 23.41 0.17 0.46
N CYS A 286 22.89 1.34 0.80
CA CYS A 286 22.35 1.64 2.13
C CYS A 286 21.02 2.38 2.01
N PRO A 287 20.15 2.30 3.04
CA PRO A 287 18.85 2.98 3.01
C PRO A 287 18.95 4.50 2.88
N ASP A 288 20.01 5.10 3.42
CA ASP A 288 20.21 6.54 3.43
C ASP A 288 20.93 7.01 2.15
N PRO A 289 20.27 7.72 1.22
CA PRO A 289 20.87 8.18 -0.03
C PRO A 289 21.99 9.22 0.17
N SER A 290 22.00 9.94 1.31
CA SER A 290 23.02 10.96 1.59
C SER A 290 24.41 10.36 1.81
N ARG A 291 24.48 9.06 2.16
CA ARG A 291 25.72 8.33 2.42
C ARG A 291 26.37 7.71 1.19
N LEU A 292 25.83 7.95 -0.02
CA LEU A 292 26.42 7.39 -1.25
C LEU A 292 27.87 7.84 -1.46
N ASP A 293 28.15 9.12 -1.22
CA ASP A 293 29.48 9.68 -1.44
C ASP A 293 30.50 9.09 -0.46
N GLU A 294 30.09 8.93 0.82
CA GLU A 294 30.88 8.23 1.83
C GLU A 294 31.15 6.78 1.44
N LEU A 295 30.14 6.06 0.95
CA LEU A 295 30.25 4.67 0.50
C LEU A 295 31.26 4.55 -0.66
N LEU A 296 31.12 5.36 -1.71
CA LEU A 296 32.02 5.34 -2.87
C LEU A 296 33.45 5.72 -2.49
N ASN A 297 33.63 6.70 -1.60
CA ASN A 297 34.94 7.07 -1.08
C ASN A 297 35.59 5.92 -0.31
N LYS A 298 34.85 5.19 0.54
CA LYS A 298 35.36 4.01 1.25
C LYS A 298 35.76 2.88 0.31
N ALA A 299 35.01 2.69 -0.78
CA ALA A 299 35.38 1.71 -1.80
C ALA A 299 36.68 2.12 -2.54
N ARG A 300 36.81 3.42 -2.87
CA ARG A 300 38.02 3.99 -3.49
C ARG A 300 39.24 3.85 -2.59
N GLU A 301 39.14 4.20 -1.30
CA GLU A 301 40.21 4.00 -0.30
C GLU A 301 40.65 2.53 -0.20
N ALA A 302 39.69 1.61 -0.12
CA ALA A 302 39.97 0.17 -0.06
C ALA A 302 40.68 -0.33 -1.33
N PHE A 303 40.34 0.20 -2.50
CA PHE A 303 41.04 -0.10 -3.75
C PHE A 303 42.51 0.35 -3.69
N PHE A 304 42.79 1.56 -3.21
CA PHE A 304 44.16 2.07 -3.07
C PHE A 304 45.00 1.21 -2.13
N HIS A 305 44.46 0.80 -0.98
CA HIS A 305 45.19 -0.03 -0.03
C HIS A 305 45.53 -1.43 -0.58
N LEU A 306 44.68 -2.00 -1.43
CA LEU A 306 44.97 -3.28 -2.10
C LEU A 306 46.07 -3.13 -3.15
N GLN A 307 46.11 -1.99 -3.85
CA GLN A 307 47.10 -1.74 -4.89
C GLN A 307 48.43 -1.26 -4.33
N VAL A 308 48.46 -0.47 -3.28
CA VAL A 308 49.70 0.05 -2.67
C VAL A 308 49.77 -0.47 -1.24
N PRO A 309 50.39 -1.63 -0.98
CA PRO A 309 50.61 -2.07 0.39
C PRO A 309 51.50 -1.04 1.06
N VAL A 310 50.94 -0.30 2.02
CA VAL A 310 51.69 0.60 2.87
C VAL A 310 52.72 -0.27 3.58
N LEU A 311 54.01 -0.10 3.28
CA LEU A 311 55.06 -0.67 4.13
C LEU A 311 54.79 -0.19 5.56
N PRO A 312 54.90 -1.04 6.58
CA PRO A 312 54.79 -0.59 7.96
C PRO A 312 55.97 0.35 8.22
N VAL A 313 55.74 1.66 8.09
CA VAL A 313 56.68 2.66 8.57
C VAL A 313 56.71 2.47 10.08
N LEU A 314 57.83 1.96 10.58
CA LEU A 314 58.17 1.99 12.00
C LEU A 314 57.88 3.41 12.52
N MET A 315 56.87 3.55 13.38
CA MET A 315 56.75 4.76 14.18
C MET A 315 57.95 4.82 15.14
N PRO A 316 58.72 5.90 15.18
CA PRO A 316 59.65 6.10 16.28
C PRO A 316 58.85 6.38 17.55
N PHE A 317 59.18 5.67 18.62
CA PHE A 317 58.72 5.92 19.97
C PHE A 317 58.79 7.41 20.32
N ILE A 318 57.65 8.08 20.44
CA ILE A 318 57.56 9.34 21.18
C ILE A 318 57.32 8.97 22.64
N ARG A 319 58.39 9.04 23.45
CA ARG A 319 58.36 9.01 24.91
C ARG A 319 57.47 10.16 25.40
N ILE A 320 56.36 9.82 26.05
CA ILE A 320 55.61 10.78 26.88
C ILE A 320 56.43 11.00 28.16
N VAL A 321 57.01 12.19 28.29
CA VAL A 321 57.62 12.67 29.54
C VAL A 321 56.48 13.12 30.45
N GLN A 322 56.36 12.51 31.64
CA GLN A 322 55.42 12.95 32.68
C GLN A 322 55.86 14.28 33.31
N PRO A 323 54.93 15.18 33.68
CA PRO A 323 55.26 16.32 34.51
C PRO A 323 55.22 15.95 36.01
N THR A 324 56.26 16.35 36.73
CA THR A 324 56.38 16.32 38.20
C THR A 324 55.45 17.34 38.88
N PRO A 325 55.14 17.17 40.19
CA PRO A 325 54.02 17.86 40.84
C PRO A 325 54.43 19.13 41.61
N GLY A 326 53.47 20.07 41.68
CA GLY A 326 53.25 20.93 42.85
C GLY A 326 53.51 22.42 42.66
N VAL A 327 52.47 23.24 42.86
CA VAL A 327 52.43 24.36 43.83
C VAL A 327 50.95 24.61 44.21
N VAL A 328 50.70 24.74 45.51
CA VAL A 328 49.41 24.94 46.19
C VAL A 328 49.19 26.43 46.52
N TYR A 329 47.94 26.81 46.82
CA TYR A 329 47.43 27.89 47.71
C TYR A 329 46.50 28.93 47.03
N PRO A 330 45.58 29.60 47.77
CA PRO A 330 44.48 29.07 48.60
C PRO A 330 43.11 29.72 48.25
N ALA A 331 42.02 29.11 48.72
CA ALA A 331 40.69 29.75 48.76
C ALA A 331 40.64 30.86 49.83
N PRO A 332 39.76 31.86 49.70
CA PRO A 332 38.64 31.87 50.67
C PRO A 332 37.30 32.48 50.21
N ARG A 333 36.26 31.87 50.80
CA ARG A 333 35.08 32.44 51.47
C ARG A 333 33.83 32.85 50.67
N THR A 334 32.81 32.04 50.94
CA THR A 334 31.37 32.27 50.85
C THR A 334 30.90 33.49 51.65
N ARG A 335 29.85 34.18 51.16
CA ARG A 335 28.77 34.73 52.00
C ARG A 335 27.42 34.66 51.26
N HIS A 336 26.43 34.19 52.02
CA HIS A 336 25.00 34.14 51.73
C HIS A 336 24.31 35.51 51.73
N ALA A 337 23.18 35.58 51.01
CA ALA A 337 21.83 36.02 51.42
C ALA A 337 21.13 36.62 50.18
N GLY A 338 20.02 36.07 49.67
CA GLY A 338 18.67 36.23 50.22
C GLY A 338 17.92 37.24 49.33
N SER A 339 17.08 36.82 48.39
CA SER A 339 15.64 36.50 48.49
C SER A 339 14.75 37.62 47.95
N LYS A 340 13.72 37.21 47.18
CA LYS A 340 12.44 37.89 46.88
C LYS A 340 12.54 39.06 45.88
N ASN A 341 11.59 39.33 44.98
CA ASN A 341 10.18 38.93 44.89
C ASN A 341 9.62 39.33 43.49
N THR A 342 8.57 38.61 43.03
CA THR A 342 7.33 39.09 42.31
C THR A 342 7.47 39.99 41.06
N SER A 343 6.70 39.92 39.97
CA SER A 343 5.47 39.22 39.55
C SER A 343 5.14 39.73 38.10
N PRO A 344 4.10 39.22 37.41
CA PRO A 344 3.96 39.27 35.94
C PRO A 344 2.91 40.26 35.39
N GLY A 345 2.95 40.47 34.08
CA GLY A 345 1.93 41.10 33.19
C GLY A 345 2.57 41.29 31.81
N GLU A 346 1.99 40.95 30.66
CA GLU A 346 0.59 40.73 30.25
C GLU A 346 0.45 39.51 29.33
#